data_AF-A0A976PI06-F1
#
_entry.id   AF-A0A976PI06-F1
#
_cell.length_a   1.000
_cell.length_b   1.000
_cell.length_c   1.000
_cell.angle_alpha   90.00
_cell.angle_beta   90.00
_cell.angle_gamma   90.00
#
_symmetry.space_group_name_H-M   'P 1'
#
loop_
_entity.id
_entity.type
_entity.pdbx_description
1 polymer ?
#
loop_
_entity_poly.entity_id
_entity_poly.type
_entity_poly.pdbx_seq_one_letter_code
_entity_poly.pdbx_strand_id
1 'polypeptide(L)'
;MFWLTGMQFVFGLVCAGIDFDISLPTMENLPLVTLIAVCGVTAHFCLTTALSLAPAAIVMPIDFLRLPLIAAIGSLMYSEKIDLYVALGALIIITANYGNIRHETRLKR
;
A
#
# COMPACT_ATOMS: atom_id res chain seq x y z
N MET A 1 -5.08 -13.92 4.53
CA MET A 1 -5.90 -13.44 3.40
C MET A 1 -7.38 -13.53 3.71
N PHE A 2 -7.98 -14.73 3.81
CA PHE A 2 -9.42 -14.88 4.09
C PHE A 2 -9.91 -14.05 5.29
N TRP A 3 -9.22 -14.15 6.44
CA TRP A 3 -9.59 -13.40 7.64
C TRP A 3 -9.46 -11.88 7.49
N LEU A 4 -8.35 -11.40 6.90
CA LEU A 4 -8.11 -9.97 6.68
C LEU A 4 -9.16 -9.35 5.74
N THR A 5 -9.40 -9.99 4.60
CA THR A 5 -10.38 -9.50 3.61
C THR A 5 -11.80 -9.60 4.15
N GLY A 6 -12.12 -10.65 4.92
CA GLY A 6 -13.40 -10.79 5.61
C GLY A 6 -13.64 -9.66 6.61
N MET A 7 -12.66 -9.36 7.46
CA MET A 7 -12.75 -8.22 8.40
C MET A 7 -12.87 -6.88 7.66
N GLN A 8 -12.06 -6.64 6.63
CA GLN A 8 -12.12 -5.41 5.81
C GLN A 8 -13.48 -5.25 5.12
N PHE A 9 -14.07 -6.34 4.62
CA PHE A 9 -15.40 -6.31 4.02
C PHE A 9 -16.46 -5.94 5.07
N VAL A 10 -16.44 -6.56 6.25
CA VAL A 10 -17.37 -6.25 7.34
C VAL A 10 -17.23 -4.80 7.77
N PHE A 11 -16.01 -4.33 8.05
CA PHE A 11 -15.78 -2.93 8.44
C PHE A 11 -16.15 -1.95 7.32
N GLY A 12 -15.86 -2.28 6.06
CA GLY A 12 -16.25 -1.47 4.92
C GLY A 12 -17.77 -1.35 4.77
N LEU A 13 -18.49 -2.45 4.98
CA LEU A 13 -19.96 -2.48 4.93
C LEU A 13 -20.57 -1.71 6.09
N VAL A 14 -20.01 -1.84 7.30
CA VAL A 14 -20.41 -1.03 8.45
C VAL A 14 -20.21 0.45 8.13
N CYS A 15 -19.01 0.87 7.73
CA CYS A 15 -18.73 2.28 7.41
C CYS A 15 -19.63 2.83 6.29
N ALA A 16 -19.90 2.04 5.25
CA ALA A 16 -20.80 2.44 4.17
C ALA A 16 -22.27 2.53 4.61
N GLY A 17 -22.66 1.80 5.66
CA GLY A 17 -24.02 1.76 6.18
C GLY A 17 -24.27 2.65 7.40
N ILE A 18 -23.25 3.31 7.97
CA ILE A 18 -23.40 4.16 9.17
C ILE A 18 -24.41 5.30 8.92
N ASP A 19 -24.38 5.91 7.73
CA ASP A 19 -25.23 7.04 7.37
C ASP A 19 -26.61 6.62 6.81
N PHE A 20 -26.90 5.31 6.78
CA PHE A 20 -28.10 4.70 6.16
C PHE A 20 -28.33 5.01 4.67
N ASP A 21 -27.45 5.78 4.03
CA ASP A 21 -27.45 6.07 2.59
C ASP A 21 -26.30 5.34 1.90
N ILE A 22 -26.57 4.14 1.41
CA ILE A 22 -25.59 3.34 0.68
C ILE A 22 -25.52 3.87 -0.75
N SER A 23 -24.48 4.67 -1.02
CA SER A 23 -24.15 5.12 -2.38
C SER A 23 -23.74 3.94 -3.25
N LEU A 24 -24.70 3.38 -3.99
CA LEU A 24 -24.43 2.31 -4.95
C LEU A 24 -23.62 2.87 -6.13
N PRO A 25 -22.57 2.16 -6.59
CA PRO A 25 -21.81 2.59 -7.75
C PRO A 25 -22.71 2.61 -8.99
N THR A 26 -22.78 3.77 -9.66
CA THR A 26 -23.41 3.93 -10.97
C THR A 26 -22.70 3.07 -12.03
N MET A 27 -23.41 2.76 -13.12
CA MET A 27 -22.87 1.93 -14.22
C MET A 27 -21.57 2.46 -14.82
N GLU A 28 -21.35 3.78 -14.74
CA GLU A 28 -20.11 4.44 -15.18
C GLU A 28 -18.91 4.17 -14.24
N ASN A 29 -19.15 4.04 -12.94
CA ASN A 29 -18.10 3.85 -11.93
C ASN A 29 -17.78 2.37 -11.69
N LEU A 30 -18.68 1.45 -12.07
CA LEU A 30 -18.50 0.01 -11.91
C LEU A 30 -17.17 -0.51 -12.49
N PRO A 31 -16.72 -0.13 -13.71
CA PRO A 31 -15.44 -0.60 -14.25
C PRO A 31 -14.24 -0.15 -13.42
N LEU A 32 -14.24 1.08 -12.90
CA LEU A 32 -13.15 1.60 -12.08
C LEU A 32 -13.13 0.93 -10.70
N VAL A 33 -14.29 0.77 -10.06
CA VAL A 33 -14.41 0.12 -8.76
C VAL A 33 -14.01 -1.35 -8.83
N THR A 34 -14.41 -2.07 -9.89
CA THR A 34 -14.00 -3.46 -10.10
C THR A 34 -12.49 -3.58 -10.34
N LEU A 35 -11.88 -2.66 -11.09
CA LEU A 35 -10.43 -2.61 -11.27
C LEU A 35 -9.70 -2.41 -9.93
N ILE A 36 -10.15 -1.45 -9.11
CA ILE A 36 -9.59 -1.20 -7.77
C ILE A 36 -9.74 -2.44 -6.88
N ALA A 37 -10.88 -3.12 -6.92
CA ALA A 37 -11.12 -4.34 -6.15
C ALA A 37 -10.13 -5.45 -6.54
N VAL A 38 -9.93 -5.69 -7.85
CA VAL A 38 -8.96 -6.68 -8.34
C VAL A 38 -7.55 -6.29 -7.92
N CYS A 39 -7.11 -5.06 -8.18
CA CYS A 39 -5.80 -4.58 -7.77
C CYS A 39 -5.56 -4.70 -6.25
N GLY A 40 -6.57 -4.36 -5.44
CA GLY A 40 -6.48 -4.45 -3.99
C GLY A 40 -6.29 -5.88 -3.48
N VAL A 41 -7.04 -6.84 -4.03
CA VAL A 41 -6.90 -8.26 -3.67
C VAL A 41 -5.54 -8.80 -4.14
N THR A 42 -5.10 -8.47 -5.35
CA THR A 42 -3.79 -8.87 -5.87
C THR A 42 -2.64 -8.30 -5.04
N ALA A 43 -2.73 -7.05 -4.61
CA ALA A 43 -1.72 -6.42 -3.77
C ALA A 43 -1.58 -7.13 -2.41
N HIS A 44 -2.70 -7.42 -1.74
CA HIS A 44 -2.68 -8.16 -0.47
C HIS A 44 -2.17 -9.60 -0.67
N PHE A 45 -2.51 -10.23 -1.80
CA PHE A 45 -2.02 -11.56 -2.12
C PHE A 45 -0.49 -11.54 -2.24
N CYS A 46 0.05 -10.62 -3.03
CA CYS A 46 1.49 -10.43 -3.17
C CYS A 46 2.17 -10.16 -1.82
N LEU A 47 1.60 -9.30 -0.98
CA LEU A 47 2.17 -8.98 0.33
C LEU A 47 2.20 -10.21 1.26
N THR A 48 1.10 -10.96 1.34
CA THR A 48 1.08 -12.17 2.19
C THR A 48 2.00 -13.27 1.67
N THR A 49 2.13 -13.40 0.35
CA THR A 49 3.13 -14.29 -0.25
C THR A 49 4.55 -13.83 0.09
N ALA A 50 4.87 -12.54 -0.02
CA ALA A 50 6.18 -12.00 0.32
C ALA A 50 6.55 -12.25 1.80
N LEU A 51 5.60 -12.03 2.72
CA LEU A 51 5.78 -12.30 4.15
C LEU A 51 5.94 -13.78 4.48
N SER A 52 5.44 -14.68 3.62
CA SER A 52 5.67 -16.13 3.78
C SER A 52 7.05 -16.59 3.30
N LEU A 53 7.69 -15.80 2.42
CA LEU A 53 8.97 -16.14 1.79
C LEU A 53 10.17 -15.43 2.43
N ALA A 54 9.96 -14.26 3.04
CA ALA A 54 11.02 -13.45 3.63
C ALA A 54 10.60 -12.88 5.00
N PRO A 55 11.56 -12.63 5.91
CA PRO A 55 11.29 -11.99 7.20
C PRO A 55 10.59 -10.64 7.04
N ALA A 56 9.63 -10.36 7.92
CA ALA A 56 8.87 -9.09 7.93
C ALA A 56 9.78 -7.86 8.03
N ALA A 57 10.94 -7.97 8.69
CA ALA A 57 11.94 -6.92 8.77
C ALA A 57 12.47 -6.46 7.40
N ILE A 58 12.33 -7.27 6.35
CA ILE A 58 12.74 -6.93 4.98
C ILE A 58 11.54 -6.50 4.14
N VAL A 59 10.41 -7.20 4.28
CA VAL A 59 9.22 -6.92 3.48
C VAL A 59 8.59 -5.58 3.86
N MET A 60 8.54 -5.24 5.15
CA MET A 60 7.86 -4.02 5.61
C MET A 60 8.54 -2.74 5.09
N PRO A 61 9.87 -2.55 5.20
CA PRO A 61 10.53 -1.38 4.61
C PRO A 61 10.27 -1.23 3.10
N ILE A 62 10.23 -2.34 2.35
CA ILE A 62 9.98 -2.33 0.91
C ILE A 62 8.53 -1.91 0.63
N ASP A 63 7.55 -2.41 1.39
CA ASP A 63 6.15 -1.99 1.24
C ASP A 63 5.98 -0.48 1.53
N PHE A 64 6.72 0.06 2.50
CA PHE A 64 6.72 1.50 2.80
C PHE A 64 7.29 2.36 1.67
N LEU A 65 8.12 1.82 0.76
CA LEU A 65 8.68 2.57 -0.37
C LEU A 65 7.60 3.07 -1.34
N ARG A 66 6.40 2.46 -1.32
CA ARG A 66 5.26 2.94 -2.11
C ARG A 66 4.86 4.38 -1.76
N LEU A 67 5.05 4.81 -0.50
CA LEU A 67 4.67 6.15 -0.06
C LEU A 67 5.55 7.25 -0.69
N PRO A 68 6.91 7.17 -0.61
CA PRO A 68 7.79 8.05 -1.38
C PRO A 68 7.53 8.01 -2.89
N LEU A 69 7.27 6.83 -3.43
CA LEU A 69 7.03 6.66 -4.87
C LEU A 69 5.77 7.41 -5.32
N ILE A 70 4.66 7.24 -4.60
CA ILE A 70 3.40 7.94 -4.90
C ILE A 70 3.56 9.45 -4.71
N ALA A 71 4.29 9.89 -3.67
CA ALA A 71 4.55 11.32 -3.46
C ALA A 71 5.37 11.93 -4.62
N ALA A 72 6.38 11.21 -5.12
CA ALA A 72 7.16 11.63 -6.29
C ALA A 72 6.29 11.70 -7.55
N ILE A 73 5.46 10.69 -7.80
CA ILE A 73 4.52 10.67 -8.93
C ILE A 73 3.51 11.82 -8.81
N GLY A 74 2.99 12.06 -7.61
CA GLY A 74 2.07 13.17 -7.30
C GLY A 74 2.68 14.53 -7.63
N SER A 75 3.90 14.77 -7.16
CA SER A 75 4.62 16.01 -7.45
C SER A 75 4.92 16.20 -8.94
N LEU A 76 5.34 15.13 -9.64
CA LEU A 76 5.65 15.18 -11.07
C LEU A 76 4.41 15.39 -11.94
N MET A 77 3.31 14.69 -11.63
CA MET A 77 2.12 14.70 -12.48
C MET A 77 1.11 15.78 -12.13
N TYR A 78 0.95 16.09 -10.84
CA TYR A 78 -0.05 17.03 -10.35
C TYR A 78 0.56 18.36 -9.88
N SER A 79 1.89 18.55 -10.01
CA SER A 79 2.62 19.73 -9.52
C SER A 79 2.37 20.02 -8.03
N GLU A 80 2.08 18.98 -7.26
CA GLU A 80 1.80 19.08 -5.84
C GLU A 80 3.10 19.39 -5.08
N LYS A 81 3.03 20.33 -4.14
CA LYS A 81 4.19 20.69 -3.31
C LYS A 81 4.44 19.57 -2.32
N ILE A 82 5.62 18.96 -2.41
CA ILE A 82 6.06 17.97 -1.42
C ILE A 82 6.30 18.69 -0.09
N ASP A 83 5.54 18.30 0.93
CA ASP A 83 5.73 18.79 2.28
C ASP A 83 7.09 18.32 2.84
N LEU A 84 7.72 19.16 3.65
CA LEU A 84 9.02 18.87 4.28
C LEU A 84 8.96 17.58 5.11
N TYR A 85 7.83 17.31 5.76
CA TYR A 85 7.62 16.08 6.53
C TYR A 85 7.60 14.83 5.65
N VAL A 86 7.02 14.91 4.44
CA VAL A 86 7.00 13.81 3.46
C VAL A 86 8.41 13.55 2.96
N ALA A 87 9.18 14.60 2.67
CA ALA A 87 10.57 14.48 2.24
C ALA A 87 11.45 13.84 3.34
N LEU A 88 11.28 14.23 4.60
CA LEU A 88 11.99 13.63 5.74
C LEU A 88 11.62 12.16 5.92
N GLY A 89 10.33 11.81 5.88
CA GLY A 89 9.87 10.43 5.96
C GLY A 89 10.44 9.57 4.84
N ALA A 90 10.45 10.10 3.61
CA ALA A 90 11.03 9.42 2.45
C ALA A 90 12.53 9.15 2.62
N LEU A 91 13.29 10.11 3.15
CA LEU A 91 14.72 9.97 3.39
C LEU A 91 15.01 8.86 4.42
N ILE A 92 14.24 8.81 5.52
CA ILE A 92 14.34 7.75 6.53
C ILE A 92 14.04 6.37 5.93
N ILE A 93 12.98 6.25 5.14
CA ILE A 93 12.59 4.96 4.51
C ILE A 93 13.66 4.49 3.52
N ILE A 94 14.19 5.38 2.69
CA ILE A 94 15.24 5.05 1.71
C ILE A 94 16.52 4.60 2.41
N THR A 95 16.95 5.32 3.44
CA THR A 95 18.16 4.96 4.21
C THR A 95 18.01 3.63 4.94
N ALA A 96 16.84 3.36 5.54
CA ALA A 96 16.55 2.09 6.18
C ALA A 96 16.54 0.92 5.18
N ASN A 97 15.88 1.07 4.04
CA ASN A 97 15.86 0.05 2.97
C ASN A 97 17.27 -0.25 2.46
N TYR A 98 18.05 0.80 2.19
CA TYR A 98 19.42 0.65 1.71
C TYR A 98 20.30 -0.10 2.72
N GLY A 99 20.18 0.24 4.01
CA GLY A 99 20.88 -0.46 5.08
C GLY A 99 20.51 -1.94 5.16
N ASN A 100 19.23 -2.26 5.02
CA ASN A 100 18.72 -3.63 5.11
C ASN A 100 19.21 -4.50 3.94
N ILE A 101 19.15 -3.97 2.71
CA ILE A 101 19.69 -4.64 1.51
C ILE A 101 21.19 -4.89 1.67
N ARG A 102 21.94 -3.91 2.20
CA ARG A 102 23.38 -4.04 2.44
C ARG A 102 23.70 -5.12 3.49
N HIS A 103 22.87 -5.25 4.51
CA HIS A 103 23.03 -6.29 5.54
C HIS A 103 22.79 -7.69 4.97
N GLU A 104 21.71 -7.88 4.21
CA GLU A 104 21.42 -9.16 3.55
C GLU A 104 22.48 -9.57 2.53
N THR A 105 22.99 -8.63 1.73
CA THR A 105 24.05 -8.92 0.75
C THR A 105 25.40 -9.28 1.39
N ARG A 106 25.64 -8.88 2.65
CA ARG A 106 26.83 -9.31 3.40
C ARG A 106 26.67 -10.69 4.05
N LEU A 107 25.46 -11.08 4.44
CA LEU A 107 25.20 -12.41 5.02
C LEU A 107 25.29 -13.55 4.01
N LYS A 108 25.08 -13.27 2.72
CA LYS A 108 25.19 -14.25 1.62
C LYS A 108 26.62 -14.45 1.08
N ARG A 109 27.62 -13.77 1.64
CA ARG A 109 29.03 -13.86 1.22
C ARG A 109 29.86 -14.51 2.30
#